data_AF-A0A817P8T0-F1
#
_entry.id   AF-A0A817P8T0-F1
#
_cell.length_a   1.000
_cell.length_b   1.000
_cell.length_c   1.000
_cell.angle_alpha   90.00
_cell.angle_beta   90.00
_cell.angle_gamma   90.00
#
_symmetry.space_group_name_H-M   'P 1'
#
loop_
_entity.id
_entity.type
_entity.pdbx_description
1 polymer ?
#
loop_
_entity_poly.entity_id
_entity_poly.type
_entity_poly.pdbx_seq_one_letter_code
_entity_poly.pdbx_strand_id
1 'polypeptide(L)'
;MALSGTERVRRFREKKKAAGLHELIKQQDCERKRLARSKMPPAKLKKLRVRQQTNLRKFRSKSKLNPTRPSPPESSFRTKQSKSKALNRILNALPANKDKQFELIKEIAANLNIIKLEKKFERNQQSLSTDVKQQVYDFYFRDDISYQAPGKRDSITIRENGEKKKLQKRYLLYSLNEVYQLFAEENPQVVISCSSFKKLRPCNVLYKSATPHNLCLCIHHENISLLLQAIDEHIHGIKSIDLNSFIKLLVCDDSQELCMFSNCSQCSNNFKMKIQDQMIDPFVIIKWSLWSTSKEGRTVK
;
A
#
# COMPACT_ATOMS: atom_id res chain seq x y z
N MET A 1 40.36 34.48 2.60
CA MET A 1 39.06 34.22 3.24
C MET A 1 38.28 35.52 3.38
N ALA A 2 37.02 35.57 2.98
CA ALA A 2 36.20 36.78 3.08
C ALA A 2 35.87 37.08 4.56
N LEU A 3 36.17 38.30 5.01
CA LEU A 3 35.89 38.72 6.39
C LEU A 3 34.39 38.76 6.65
N SER A 4 33.98 38.19 7.79
CA SER A 4 32.59 38.26 8.25
C SER A 4 32.15 39.72 8.42
N GLY A 5 30.85 40.00 8.24
CA GLY A 5 30.33 41.38 8.34
C GLY A 5 30.62 42.02 9.70
N THR A 6 30.59 41.23 10.77
CA THR A 6 30.96 41.64 12.14
C THR A 6 32.41 42.07 12.26
N GLU A 7 33.30 41.39 11.57
CA GLU A 7 34.75 41.58 11.64
C GLU A 7 35.20 42.77 10.78
N ARG A 8 34.54 42.97 9.64
CA ARG A 8 34.66 44.21 8.84
C ARG A 8 34.27 45.44 9.66
N VAL A 9 33.14 45.38 10.37
CA VAL A 9 32.69 46.49 11.22
C VAL A 9 33.64 46.72 12.40
N ARG A 10 34.20 45.67 12.99
CA ARG A 10 35.18 45.78 14.08
C ARG A 10 36.46 46.49 13.62
N ARG A 11 37.07 46.00 12.54
CA ARG A 11 38.30 46.60 11.96
C ARG A 11 38.08 48.06 11.54
N PHE A 12 36.91 48.38 11.00
CA PHE A 12 36.57 49.76 10.66
C PHE A 12 36.52 50.68 11.90
N ARG A 13 35.94 50.19 13.01
CA ARG A 13 35.89 50.94 14.28
C ARG A 13 37.28 51.11 14.89
N GLU A 14 38.11 50.08 14.84
CA GLU A 14 39.50 50.10 15.30
C GLU A 14 40.35 51.09 14.48
N LYS A 15 40.26 51.04 13.15
CA LYS A 15 40.94 51.98 12.25
C LYS A 15 40.55 53.44 12.51
N LYS A 16 39.26 53.69 12.80
CA LYS A 16 38.76 55.04 13.15
C LYS A 16 39.25 55.54 14.50
N LYS A 17 39.44 54.65 15.47
CA LYS A 17 40.02 55.00 16.77
C LYS A 17 41.51 55.27 16.65
N ALA A 18 42.24 54.41 15.95
CA ALA A 18 43.69 54.53 15.77
C ALA A 18 44.09 55.79 15.00
N ALA A 19 43.28 56.23 14.04
CA ALA A 19 43.56 57.43 13.24
C ALA A 19 43.12 58.74 13.92
N GLY A 20 42.58 58.73 15.15
CA GLY A 20 42.05 59.94 15.81
C GLY A 20 40.78 60.54 15.16
N LEU A 21 40.35 60.03 14.00
CA LEU A 21 39.17 60.49 13.25
C LEU A 21 37.84 60.36 14.02
N HIS A 22 37.80 59.61 15.12
CA HIS A 22 36.57 59.42 15.88
C HIS A 22 36.02 60.74 16.45
N GLU A 23 36.89 61.56 17.06
CA GLU A 23 36.56 62.89 17.61
C GLU A 23 36.06 63.83 16.50
N LEU A 24 36.79 63.87 15.37
CA LEU A 24 36.50 64.76 14.26
C LEU A 24 35.15 64.43 13.58
N ILE A 25 34.85 63.13 13.39
CA ILE A 25 33.55 62.68 12.87
C ILE A 25 32.42 63.00 13.84
N LYS A 26 32.66 62.88 15.15
CA LYS A 26 31.68 63.20 16.19
C LYS A 26 31.34 64.70 16.17
N GLN A 27 32.35 65.57 16.02
CA GLN A 27 32.16 67.01 15.85
C GLN A 27 31.36 67.34 14.58
N GLN A 28 31.73 66.76 13.44
CA GLN A 28 30.99 66.94 12.17
C GLN A 28 29.53 66.46 12.25
N ASP A 29 29.27 65.35 12.93
CA ASP A 29 27.90 64.84 13.13
C ASP A 29 27.08 65.74 14.08
N CYS A 30 27.72 66.29 15.13
CA CYS A 30 27.11 67.30 16.00
C CYS A 30 26.74 68.56 15.22
N GLU A 31 27.63 69.09 14.38
CA GLU A 31 27.36 70.26 13.53
C GLU A 31 26.25 69.99 12.52
N ARG A 32 26.29 68.86 11.83
CA ARG A 32 25.24 68.44 10.89
C ARG A 32 23.88 68.39 11.57
N LYS A 33 23.81 67.80 12.77
CA LYS A 33 22.57 67.75 13.57
C LYS A 33 22.13 69.13 14.03
N ARG A 34 23.06 70.03 14.37
CA ARG A 34 22.76 71.42 14.75
C ARG A 34 22.16 72.19 13.57
N LEU A 35 22.79 72.12 12.40
CA LEU A 35 22.30 72.73 11.16
C LEU A 35 20.93 72.18 10.76
N ALA A 36 20.74 70.86 10.81
CA ALA A 36 19.45 70.23 10.53
C ALA A 36 18.35 70.69 11.49
N ARG A 37 18.68 70.90 12.78
CA ARG A 37 17.75 71.45 13.79
C ARG A 37 17.46 72.93 13.57
N SER A 38 18.43 73.73 13.14
CA SER A 38 18.22 75.15 12.82
C SER A 38 17.27 75.35 11.64
N LYS A 39 17.32 74.44 10.64
CA LYS A 39 16.43 74.47 9.47
C LYS A 39 15.05 73.84 9.72
N MET A 40 14.77 73.32 10.92
CA MET A 40 13.50 72.64 11.20
C MET A 40 12.41 73.62 11.67
N PRO A 41 11.15 73.43 11.26
CA PRO A 41 10.02 74.20 11.78
C PRO A 41 9.82 74.02 13.30
N PRO A 42 9.33 75.04 14.02
CA PRO A 42 9.18 75.01 15.48
C PRO A 42 8.34 73.83 16.00
N ALA A 43 7.26 73.47 15.29
CA ALA A 43 6.39 72.35 15.65
C ALA A 43 7.11 70.98 15.60
N LYS A 44 7.99 70.76 14.61
CA LYS A 44 8.78 69.53 14.50
C LYS A 44 9.87 69.46 15.57
N LEU A 45 10.49 70.60 15.90
CA LEU A 45 11.45 70.72 17.01
C LEU A 45 10.80 70.37 18.36
N LYS A 46 9.58 70.83 18.64
CA LYS A 46 8.84 70.49 19.86
C LYS A 46 8.58 68.99 19.97
N LYS A 47 8.11 68.34 18.89
CA LYS A 47 7.91 66.87 18.84
C LYS A 47 9.22 66.10 19.08
N LEU A 48 10.33 66.55 18.49
CA LEU A 48 11.65 65.94 18.66
C LEU A 48 12.13 66.05 20.12
N ARG A 49 11.95 67.21 20.77
CA ARG A 49 12.29 67.42 22.19
C ARG A 49 11.48 66.50 23.12
N VAL A 50 10.18 66.39 22.90
CA VAL A 50 9.30 65.48 23.68
C VAL A 50 9.74 64.02 23.49
N ARG A 51 10.08 63.60 22.27
CA ARG A 51 10.61 62.25 22.00
C ARG A 51 11.95 62.00 22.71
N GLN A 52 12.84 62.99 22.75
CA GLN A 52 14.11 62.87 23.47
C GLN A 52 13.89 62.78 24.99
N GLN A 53 13.01 63.59 25.57
CA GLN A 53 12.68 63.52 26.99
C GLN A 53 12.04 62.19 27.37
N THR A 54 11.10 61.68 26.57
CA THR A 54 10.46 60.38 26.83
C THR A 54 11.45 59.22 26.73
N ASN A 55 12.36 59.25 25.75
CA ASN A 55 13.44 58.27 25.66
C ASN A 55 14.40 58.33 26.86
N LEU A 56 14.78 59.53 27.31
CA LEU A 56 15.62 59.71 28.50
C LEU A 56 14.91 59.22 29.77
N ARG A 57 13.62 59.48 29.92
CA ARG A 57 12.80 58.96 31.03
C ARG A 57 12.76 57.43 31.01
N LYS A 58 12.53 56.80 29.84
CA LYS A 58 12.54 55.34 29.67
C LYS A 58 13.92 54.72 29.96
N PHE A 59 15.00 55.40 29.58
CA PHE A 59 16.36 54.94 29.89
C PHE A 59 16.65 55.03 31.39
N ARG A 60 16.32 56.16 32.02
CA ARG A 60 16.48 56.35 33.47
C ARG A 60 15.61 55.37 34.27
N SER A 61 14.38 55.08 33.85
CA SER A 61 13.54 54.08 34.53
C SER A 61 14.14 52.67 34.42
N LYS A 62 14.66 52.28 33.25
CA LYS A 62 15.39 51.01 33.06
C LYS A 62 16.69 50.92 33.86
N SER A 63 17.39 52.05 34.04
CA SER A 63 18.63 52.12 34.83
C SER A 63 18.35 52.07 36.33
N LYS A 64 17.26 52.69 36.81
CA LYS A 64 16.84 52.63 38.22
C LYS A 64 16.30 51.25 38.62
N LEU A 65 15.77 50.47 37.67
CA LEU A 65 15.31 49.09 37.88
C LEU A 65 16.46 48.05 37.89
N ASN A 66 17.72 48.45 37.80
CA ASN A 66 18.87 47.54 37.92
C ASN A 66 19.97 48.11 38.85
N PRO A 67 19.81 48.08 40.19
CA PRO A 67 20.95 48.18 41.10
C PRO A 67 21.65 46.82 41.30
N THR A 68 21.01 45.71 40.94
CA THR A 68 21.54 44.35 41.11
C THR A 68 21.26 43.55 39.85
N ARG A 69 22.34 43.08 39.22
CA ARG A 69 22.30 42.12 38.13
C ARG A 69 21.61 40.86 38.69
N PRO A 70 20.42 40.45 38.24
CA PRO A 70 19.85 39.19 38.70
C PRO A 70 20.77 38.07 38.25
N SER A 71 20.97 37.09 39.11
CA SER A 71 21.63 35.81 38.82
C SER A 71 21.15 35.26 37.48
N PRO A 72 22.02 34.57 36.70
CA PRO A 72 21.64 34.11 35.38
C PRO A 72 20.47 33.12 35.52
N PRO A 73 19.35 33.29 34.81
CA PRO A 73 18.39 32.21 34.68
C PRO A 73 19.09 31.05 33.97
N GLU A 74 18.73 29.81 34.30
CA GLU A 74 19.20 28.49 33.79
C GLU A 74 19.19 28.36 32.25
N SER A 75 19.90 29.24 31.58
CA SER A 75 19.89 29.43 30.14
C SER A 75 21.34 29.59 29.71
N SER A 76 21.86 28.54 29.07
CA SER A 76 23.18 28.53 28.43
C SER A 76 23.39 29.69 27.44
N PHE A 77 22.31 30.34 26.99
CA PHE A 77 22.37 31.53 26.14
C PHE A 77 22.43 32.82 26.95
N ARG A 78 23.42 33.67 26.62
CA ARG A 78 23.68 34.99 27.21
C ARG A 78 22.50 35.98 27.12
N THR A 79 21.67 35.88 26.08
CA THR A 79 20.47 36.72 25.90
C THR A 79 19.33 35.96 25.23
N LYS A 80 18.07 36.38 25.49
CA LYS A 80 16.89 35.86 24.76
C LYS A 80 17.02 36.04 23.25
N GLN A 81 17.53 37.18 22.80
CA GLN A 81 17.75 37.46 21.37
C GLN A 81 18.75 36.50 20.72
N SER A 82 19.82 36.12 21.43
CA SER A 82 20.78 35.12 20.92
C SER A 82 20.16 33.73 20.78
N LYS A 83 19.32 33.32 21.74
CA LYS A 83 18.58 32.05 21.68
C LYS A 83 17.63 32.02 20.48
N SER A 84 16.80 33.06 20.29
CA SER A 84 15.87 33.13 19.16
C SER A 84 16.57 33.13 17.81
N LYS A 85 17.72 33.82 17.67
CA LYS A 85 18.50 33.79 16.43
C LYS A 85 19.08 32.41 16.14
N ALA A 86 19.54 31.69 17.16
CA ALA A 86 20.03 30.32 17.01
C ALA A 86 18.91 29.38 16.56
N LEU A 87 17.75 29.44 17.22
CA LEU A 87 16.58 28.63 16.86
C LEU A 87 16.11 28.89 15.42
N ASN A 88 16.01 30.15 15.00
CA ASN A 88 15.56 30.48 13.64
C ASN A 88 16.54 29.99 12.56
N ARG A 89 17.84 29.92 12.85
CA ARG A 89 18.81 29.32 11.92
C ARG A 89 18.55 27.83 11.73
N ILE A 90 18.23 27.13 12.81
CA ILE A 90 17.92 25.69 12.78
C ILE A 90 16.61 25.46 12.03
N LEU A 91 15.56 26.21 12.36
CA LEU A 91 14.25 26.09 11.72
C LEU A 91 14.32 26.36 10.20
N ASN A 92 15.11 27.36 9.79
CA ASN A 92 15.29 27.68 8.38
C ASN A 92 16.15 26.65 7.62
N ALA A 93 16.95 25.85 8.33
CA ALA A 93 17.76 24.79 7.73
C ALA A 93 16.98 23.46 7.61
N LEU A 94 15.86 23.31 8.32
CA LEU A 94 15.04 22.10 8.28
C LEU A 94 14.14 22.04 7.03
N PRO A 95 13.83 20.84 6.51
CA PRO A 95 12.88 20.67 5.40
C PRO A 95 11.46 21.15 5.77
N ALA A 96 10.64 21.51 4.78
CA ALA A 96 9.26 21.96 5.03
C ALA A 96 8.29 20.85 5.48
N ASN A 97 8.56 19.59 5.14
CA ASN A 97 7.70 18.45 5.48
C ASN A 97 7.88 18.04 6.95
N LYS A 98 6.76 17.98 7.71
CA LYS A 98 6.73 17.68 9.15
C LYS A 98 7.28 16.30 9.50
N ASP A 99 7.04 15.28 8.69
CA ASP A 99 7.51 13.91 8.97
C ASP A 99 9.04 13.84 8.86
N LYS A 100 9.59 14.48 7.81
CA LYS A 100 11.04 14.61 7.62
C LYS A 100 11.69 15.44 8.74
N GLN A 101 11.02 16.50 9.21
CA GLN A 101 11.50 17.27 10.37
C GLN A 101 11.58 16.40 11.61
N PHE A 102 10.55 15.61 11.89
CA PHE A 102 10.50 14.76 13.07
C PHE A 102 11.57 13.66 13.06
N GLU A 103 11.80 13.03 11.91
CA GLU A 103 12.84 12.02 11.72
C GLU A 103 14.24 12.62 11.93
N LEU A 104 14.55 13.75 11.28
CA LEU A 104 15.83 14.45 11.46
C LEU A 104 16.06 14.90 12.90
N ILE A 105 15.03 15.43 13.58
CA ILE A 105 15.16 15.86 14.97
C ILE A 105 15.43 14.66 15.89
N LYS A 106 14.80 13.52 15.64
CA LYS A 106 15.08 12.28 16.38
C LYS A 106 16.53 11.82 16.18
N GLU A 107 17.03 11.82 14.94
CA GLU A 107 18.43 11.47 14.66
C GLU A 107 19.41 12.44 15.30
N ILE A 108 19.15 13.76 15.23
CA ILE A 108 19.99 14.77 15.88
C ILE A 108 20.01 14.56 17.40
N ALA A 109 18.85 14.31 18.01
CA ALA A 109 18.76 14.03 19.44
C ALA A 109 19.51 12.76 19.84
N ALA A 110 19.52 11.75 18.97
CA ALA A 110 20.28 10.52 19.17
C ALA A 110 21.80 10.74 19.05
N ASN A 111 22.24 11.49 18.04
CA ASN A 111 23.65 11.85 17.85
C ASN A 111 24.19 12.71 19.00
N LEU A 112 23.33 13.52 19.62
CA LEU A 112 23.65 14.28 20.84
C LEU A 112 23.50 13.45 22.12
N ASN A 113 23.24 12.14 22.02
CA ASN A 113 23.03 11.22 23.13
C ASN A 113 21.93 11.65 24.12
N ILE A 114 20.93 12.39 23.65
CA ILE A 114 19.76 12.81 24.45
C ILE A 114 18.74 11.68 24.51
N ILE A 115 18.62 10.90 23.42
CA ILE A 115 17.68 9.79 23.29
C ILE A 115 18.45 8.56 22.82
N LYS A 116 18.22 7.40 23.44
CA LYS A 116 18.64 6.11 22.89
C LYS A 116 17.63 5.70 21.81
N LEU A 117 18.05 5.69 20.55
CA LEU A 117 17.25 5.08 19.50
C LEU A 117 17.30 3.57 19.68
N GLU A 118 16.14 2.95 19.86
CA GLU A 118 16.00 1.53 19.62
C GLU A 118 16.36 1.29 18.15
N LYS A 119 17.44 0.52 17.92
CA LYS A 119 17.75 0.07 16.56
C LYS A 119 16.52 -0.69 16.08
N LYS A 120 15.90 -0.24 14.98
CA LYS A 120 15.00 -1.13 14.25
C LYS A 120 15.82 -2.38 13.98
N PHE A 121 15.36 -3.53 14.47
CA PHE A 121 15.98 -4.80 14.11
C PHE A 121 16.11 -4.80 12.59
N GLU A 122 17.34 -4.68 12.10
CA GLU A 122 17.64 -5.05 10.73
C GLU A 122 17.28 -6.52 10.66
N ARG A 123 16.09 -6.82 10.12
CA ARG A 123 15.77 -8.18 9.75
C ARG A 123 16.84 -8.51 8.71
N ASN A 124 17.89 -9.19 9.14
CA ASN A 124 18.72 -9.97 8.25
C ASN A 124 17.75 -10.88 7.52
N GLN A 125 17.28 -10.43 6.35
CA GLN A 125 16.55 -11.26 5.43
C GLN A 125 17.61 -12.22 4.90
N GLN A 126 17.90 -13.26 5.68
CA GLN A 126 18.61 -14.41 5.15
C GLN A 126 17.75 -14.87 3.98
N SER A 127 18.24 -14.57 2.78
CA SER A 127 17.64 -15.00 1.54
C SER A 127 17.49 -16.51 1.64
N LEU A 128 16.28 -17.01 1.39
CA LEU A 128 16.07 -18.45 1.24
C LEU A 128 17.10 -19.00 0.24
N SER A 129 17.67 -20.16 0.57
CA SER A 129 18.57 -20.90 -0.32
C SER A 129 17.91 -21.07 -1.68
N THR A 130 18.70 -20.99 -2.75
CA THR A 130 18.24 -21.25 -4.12
C THR A 130 17.66 -22.66 -4.26
N ASP A 131 18.21 -23.61 -3.52
CA ASP A 131 17.75 -25.01 -3.49
C ASP A 131 16.32 -25.13 -2.94
N VAL A 132 16.07 -24.51 -1.79
CA VAL A 132 14.72 -24.45 -1.17
C VAL A 132 13.72 -23.76 -2.09
N LYS A 133 14.14 -22.71 -2.82
CA LYS A 133 13.25 -22.04 -3.78
C LYS A 133 12.87 -22.97 -4.92
N GLN A 134 13.83 -23.75 -5.44
CA GLN A 134 13.59 -24.70 -6.51
C GLN A 134 12.68 -25.84 -6.03
N GLN A 135 12.93 -26.38 -4.84
CA GLN A 135 12.09 -27.42 -4.25
C GLN A 135 10.62 -26.98 -4.08
N VAL A 136 10.40 -25.75 -3.61
CA VAL A 136 9.06 -25.16 -3.54
C VAL A 136 8.46 -24.98 -4.94
N TYR A 137 9.26 -24.53 -5.91
CA TYR A 137 8.83 -24.35 -7.29
C TYR A 137 8.34 -25.69 -7.88
N ASP A 138 9.16 -26.74 -7.78
CA ASP A 138 8.87 -28.07 -8.30
C ASP A 138 7.65 -28.69 -7.60
N PHE A 139 7.48 -28.46 -6.29
CA PHE A 139 6.32 -28.92 -5.55
C PHE A 139 5.00 -28.37 -6.12
N TYR A 140 4.96 -27.09 -6.51
CA TYR A 140 3.78 -26.51 -7.16
C TYR A 140 3.47 -27.14 -8.53
N PHE A 141 4.46 -27.67 -9.24
CA PHE A 141 4.30 -28.27 -10.57
C PHE A 141 3.92 -29.75 -10.55
N ARG A 142 3.88 -30.40 -9.39
CA ARG A 142 3.42 -31.78 -9.29
C ARG A 142 1.92 -31.88 -9.62
N ASP A 143 1.54 -32.95 -10.30
CA ASP A 143 0.17 -33.17 -10.80
C ASP A 143 -0.85 -33.48 -9.67
N ASP A 144 -0.36 -33.94 -8.53
CA ASP A 144 -1.14 -34.12 -7.29
C ASP A 144 -1.41 -32.79 -6.55
N ILE A 145 -0.64 -31.73 -6.82
CA ILE A 145 -0.81 -30.41 -6.20
C ILE A 145 -1.55 -29.43 -7.13
N SER A 146 -1.19 -29.43 -8.41
CA SER A 146 -1.82 -28.59 -9.42
C SER A 146 -2.11 -29.34 -10.71
N TYR A 147 -3.25 -29.06 -11.33
CA TYR A 147 -3.66 -29.62 -12.61
C TYR A 147 -3.33 -28.65 -13.75
N GLN A 148 -2.76 -29.15 -14.84
CA GLN A 148 -2.50 -28.35 -16.05
C GLN A 148 -3.72 -28.22 -16.93
N ALA A 149 -4.06 -26.97 -17.29
CA ALA A 149 -5.17 -26.69 -18.20
C ALA A 149 -4.92 -27.34 -19.58
N PRO A 150 -5.94 -27.94 -20.22
CA PRO A 150 -5.74 -28.71 -21.45
C PRO A 150 -5.75 -27.83 -22.70
N GLY A 151 -6.37 -26.64 -22.64
CA GLY A 151 -6.59 -25.79 -23.81
C GLY A 151 -5.35 -25.03 -24.25
N LYS A 152 -5.03 -25.03 -25.55
CA LYS A 152 -3.92 -24.24 -26.13
C LYS A 152 -4.04 -22.71 -25.89
N ARG A 153 -5.26 -22.23 -25.63
CA ARG A 153 -5.56 -20.83 -25.26
C ARG A 153 -5.35 -20.55 -23.77
N ASP A 154 -5.32 -21.58 -22.93
CA ASP A 154 -5.13 -21.49 -21.48
C ASP A 154 -3.65 -21.30 -21.13
N SER A 155 -3.10 -20.21 -21.64
CA SER A 155 -1.69 -19.86 -21.50
C SER A 155 -1.53 -18.47 -20.92
N ILE A 156 -0.44 -18.24 -20.20
CA ILE A 156 -0.03 -16.95 -19.67
C ILE A 156 1.29 -16.59 -20.33
N THR A 157 1.40 -15.36 -20.80
CA THR A 157 2.66 -14.84 -21.35
C THR A 157 3.35 -14.01 -20.29
N ILE A 158 4.55 -14.41 -19.91
CA ILE A 158 5.39 -13.69 -18.96
C ILE A 158 6.64 -13.15 -19.65
N ARG A 159 7.18 -12.04 -19.14
CA ARG A 159 8.49 -11.54 -19.55
C ARG A 159 9.52 -11.96 -18.51
N GLU A 160 10.47 -12.78 -18.91
CA GLU A 160 11.56 -13.25 -18.07
C GLU A 160 12.87 -12.91 -18.78
N ASN A 161 13.77 -12.18 -18.13
CA ASN A 161 15.05 -11.73 -18.70
C ASN A 161 14.94 -10.98 -20.04
N GLY A 162 13.84 -10.27 -20.27
CA GLY A 162 13.57 -9.53 -21.51
C GLY A 162 12.91 -10.33 -22.62
N GLU A 163 12.79 -11.65 -22.47
CA GLU A 163 12.14 -12.54 -23.43
C GLU A 163 10.70 -12.86 -23.03
N LYS A 164 9.81 -13.00 -24.03
CA LYS A 164 8.42 -13.42 -23.79
C LYS A 164 8.35 -14.94 -23.77
N LYS A 165 8.09 -15.52 -22.59
CA LYS A 165 7.80 -16.95 -22.45
C LYS A 165 6.31 -17.19 -22.29
N LYS A 166 5.79 -18.17 -23.03
CA LYS A 166 4.40 -18.59 -22.97
C LYS A 166 4.32 -19.87 -22.13
N LEU A 167 3.65 -19.79 -20.97
CA LEU A 167 3.48 -20.90 -20.04
C LEU A 167 2.03 -21.35 -20.04
N GLN A 168 1.80 -22.66 -19.90
CA GLN A 168 0.46 -23.20 -19.73
C GLN A 168 -0.07 -22.90 -18.32
N LYS A 169 -1.34 -22.53 -18.21
CA LYS A 169 -2.02 -22.34 -16.92
C LYS A 169 -2.09 -23.66 -16.18
N ARG A 170 -1.84 -23.61 -14.88
CA ARG A 170 -2.12 -24.70 -13.94
C ARG A 170 -3.07 -24.18 -12.86
N TYR A 171 -3.88 -25.04 -12.27
CA TYR A 171 -4.83 -24.72 -11.21
C TYR A 171 -4.53 -25.57 -9.99
N LEU A 172 -4.42 -24.94 -8.82
CA LEU A 172 -4.24 -25.68 -7.57
C LEU A 172 -5.48 -26.54 -7.26
N LEU A 173 -5.23 -27.79 -6.85
CA LEU A 173 -6.30 -28.70 -6.41
C LEU A 173 -6.79 -28.38 -4.98
N TYR A 174 -5.90 -27.84 -4.17
CA TYR A 174 -6.13 -27.45 -2.77
C TYR A 174 -5.99 -25.94 -2.57
N SER A 175 -6.41 -25.44 -1.41
CA SER A 175 -6.14 -24.08 -0.98
C SER A 175 -4.64 -23.88 -0.70
N LEU A 176 -4.14 -22.64 -0.79
CA LEU A 176 -2.72 -22.36 -0.50
C LEU A 176 -2.28 -22.74 0.92
N ASN A 177 -3.21 -22.76 1.88
CA ASN A 177 -2.90 -23.16 3.24
C ASN A 177 -2.68 -24.67 3.32
N GLU A 178 -3.56 -25.45 2.69
CA GLU A 178 -3.45 -26.92 2.63
C GLU A 178 -2.19 -27.33 1.85
N VAL A 179 -1.91 -26.68 0.71
CA VAL A 179 -0.67 -26.95 -0.06
C VAL A 179 0.58 -26.69 0.77
N TYR A 180 0.58 -25.64 1.60
CA TYR A 180 1.70 -25.37 2.51
C TYR A 180 1.82 -26.43 3.61
N GLN A 181 0.71 -26.92 4.16
CA GLN A 181 0.73 -28.00 5.15
C GLN A 181 1.30 -29.29 4.55
N LEU A 182 0.82 -29.68 3.36
CA LEU A 182 1.37 -30.83 2.62
C LEU A 182 2.87 -30.68 2.37
N PHE A 183 3.31 -29.49 1.94
CA PHE A 183 4.74 -29.24 1.74
C PHE A 183 5.56 -29.40 3.03
N ALA A 184 5.06 -28.86 4.15
CA ALA A 184 5.73 -28.92 5.44
C ALA A 184 5.76 -30.34 6.03
N GLU A 185 4.72 -31.14 5.79
CA GLU A 185 4.65 -32.55 6.18
C GLU A 185 5.63 -33.41 5.37
N GLU A 186 5.74 -33.20 4.06
CA GLU A 186 6.67 -33.92 3.20
C GLU A 186 8.13 -33.49 3.37
N ASN A 187 8.37 -32.24 3.81
CA ASN A 187 9.70 -31.66 3.89
C ASN A 187 9.96 -31.04 5.28
N PRO A 188 9.97 -31.83 6.36
CA PRO A 188 10.11 -31.33 7.73
C PRO A 188 11.46 -30.63 7.98
N GLN A 189 12.50 -30.96 7.20
CA GLN A 189 13.81 -30.32 7.25
C GLN A 189 13.85 -28.90 6.65
N VAL A 190 12.83 -28.50 5.87
CA VAL A 190 12.80 -27.21 5.19
C VAL A 190 12.06 -26.18 6.04
N VAL A 191 12.81 -25.28 6.67
CA VAL A 191 12.23 -24.19 7.47
C VAL A 191 11.82 -23.04 6.55
N ILE A 192 10.55 -22.99 6.17
CA ILE A 192 9.97 -21.89 5.39
C ILE A 192 8.68 -21.39 6.04
N SER A 193 8.51 -20.07 6.08
CA SER A 193 7.23 -19.50 6.55
C SER A 193 6.13 -19.63 5.50
N CYS A 194 4.89 -19.80 5.94
CA CYS A 194 3.71 -19.82 5.08
C CYS A 194 3.67 -18.61 4.12
N SER A 195 3.99 -17.41 4.62
CA SER A 195 4.03 -16.18 3.82
C SER A 195 5.11 -16.21 2.73
N SER A 196 6.29 -16.76 3.03
CA SER A 196 7.38 -16.90 2.05
C SER A 196 7.04 -17.96 1.00
N PHE A 197 6.49 -19.10 1.42
CA PHE A 197 6.04 -20.17 0.54
C PHE A 197 5.01 -19.68 -0.50
N LYS A 198 4.00 -18.94 -0.04
CA LYS A 198 2.96 -18.37 -0.92
C LYS A 198 3.52 -17.36 -1.93
N LYS A 199 4.58 -16.63 -1.57
CA LYS A 199 5.26 -15.68 -2.48
C LYS A 199 6.08 -16.36 -3.58
N LEU A 200 6.59 -17.56 -3.30
CA LEU A 200 7.36 -18.35 -4.26
C LEU A 200 6.49 -19.08 -5.29
N ARG A 201 5.17 -18.96 -5.19
CA ARG A 201 4.24 -19.58 -6.14
C ARG A 201 4.54 -19.10 -7.59
N PRO A 202 4.70 -20.04 -8.54
CA PRO A 202 4.84 -19.71 -9.95
C PRO A 202 3.62 -18.94 -10.48
N CYS A 203 3.86 -17.93 -11.31
CA CYS A 203 2.81 -17.06 -11.85
C CYS A 203 1.78 -17.79 -12.73
N ASN A 204 2.16 -18.90 -13.36
CA ASN A 204 1.28 -19.73 -14.17
C ASN A 204 0.42 -20.69 -13.35
N VAL A 205 0.67 -20.83 -12.04
CA VAL A 205 -0.10 -21.66 -11.10
C VAL A 205 -1.16 -20.79 -10.42
N LEU A 206 -2.40 -20.92 -10.89
CA LEU A 206 -3.57 -20.18 -10.45
C LEU A 206 -4.25 -20.82 -9.24
N TYR A 207 -5.04 -20.01 -8.54
CA TYR A 207 -5.82 -20.47 -7.41
C TYR A 207 -6.92 -21.45 -7.82
N LYS A 208 -7.31 -22.33 -6.90
CA LYS A 208 -8.46 -23.23 -7.07
C LYS A 208 -9.74 -22.48 -7.48
N SER A 209 -9.97 -21.30 -6.90
CA SER A 209 -11.13 -20.45 -7.23
C SER A 209 -11.12 -19.85 -8.64
N ALA A 210 -9.97 -19.85 -9.32
CA ALA A 210 -9.86 -19.42 -10.70
C ALA A 210 -10.13 -20.56 -11.69
N THR A 211 -10.33 -21.79 -11.19
CA THR A 211 -10.70 -22.94 -12.02
C THR A 211 -12.06 -22.63 -12.65
N PRO A 212 -12.22 -22.76 -13.97
CA PRO A 212 -13.51 -22.56 -14.60
C PRO A 212 -14.52 -23.57 -14.03
N HIS A 213 -15.48 -23.07 -13.26
CA HIS A 213 -16.53 -23.87 -12.59
C HIS A 213 -17.56 -24.45 -13.57
N ASN A 214 -17.38 -24.24 -14.87
CA ASN A 214 -18.39 -24.49 -15.90
C ASN A 214 -18.31 -25.91 -16.47
N LEU A 215 -17.49 -26.79 -15.89
CA LEU A 215 -17.30 -28.16 -16.36
C LEU A 215 -17.50 -29.14 -15.20
N CYS A 216 -18.75 -29.33 -14.78
CA CYS A 216 -19.04 -30.47 -13.91
C CYS A 216 -19.06 -31.74 -14.77
N LEU A 217 -18.03 -32.57 -14.64
CA LEU A 217 -17.94 -33.89 -15.28
C LEU A 217 -18.30 -35.01 -14.30
N CYS A 218 -19.16 -34.72 -13.32
CA CYS A 218 -19.59 -35.77 -12.39
C CYS A 218 -20.53 -36.73 -13.11
N ILE A 219 -20.53 -37.99 -12.68
CA ILE A 219 -21.39 -39.05 -13.21
C ILE A 219 -22.86 -38.63 -13.27
N HIS A 220 -23.35 -37.84 -12.31
CA HIS A 220 -24.74 -37.39 -12.26
C HIS A 220 -25.07 -36.39 -13.38
N HIS A 221 -24.24 -35.36 -13.58
CA HIS A 221 -24.48 -34.35 -14.63
C HIS A 221 -24.24 -34.90 -16.03
N GLU A 222 -23.21 -35.75 -16.20
CA GLU A 222 -22.91 -36.35 -17.50
C GLU A 222 -24.01 -37.33 -17.93
N ASN A 223 -24.47 -38.20 -17.01
CA ASN A 223 -25.53 -39.16 -17.32
C ASN A 223 -26.84 -38.50 -17.68
N ILE A 224 -27.25 -37.45 -16.97
CA ILE A 224 -28.46 -36.71 -17.33
C ILE A 224 -28.28 -36.04 -18.70
N SER A 225 -27.10 -35.50 -19.01
CA SER A 225 -26.83 -34.89 -20.33
C SER A 225 -26.93 -35.92 -21.46
N LEU A 226 -26.38 -37.13 -21.28
CA LEU A 226 -26.50 -38.23 -22.25
C LEU A 226 -27.95 -38.70 -22.43
N LEU A 227 -28.72 -38.75 -21.35
CA LEU A 227 -30.14 -39.09 -21.41
C LEU A 227 -30.94 -38.03 -22.18
N LEU A 228 -30.71 -36.73 -21.91
CA LEU A 228 -31.38 -35.63 -22.59
C LEU A 228 -31.07 -35.62 -24.08
N GLN A 229 -29.82 -35.87 -24.48
CA GLN A 229 -29.44 -36.00 -25.89
C GLN A 229 -30.21 -37.13 -26.60
N ALA A 230 -30.38 -38.28 -25.94
CA ALA A 230 -31.12 -39.40 -26.52
C ALA A 230 -32.63 -39.11 -26.63
N ILE A 231 -33.19 -38.32 -25.72
CA ILE A 231 -34.61 -37.95 -25.73
C ILE A 231 -34.92 -36.84 -26.75
N ASP A 232 -33.98 -35.93 -27.01
CA ASP A 232 -34.15 -34.76 -27.87
C ASP A 232 -34.63 -35.12 -29.29
N GLU A 233 -34.21 -36.26 -29.84
CA GLU A 233 -34.63 -36.74 -31.17
C GLU A 233 -36.09 -37.22 -31.22
N HIS A 234 -36.73 -37.42 -30.06
CA HIS A 234 -38.03 -38.06 -29.93
C HIS A 234 -39.14 -37.14 -29.38
N ILE A 235 -38.85 -35.86 -29.14
CA ILE A 235 -39.84 -34.88 -28.67
C ILE A 235 -40.14 -33.84 -29.76
N HIS A 236 -41.42 -33.54 -29.96
CA HIS A 236 -41.81 -32.47 -30.87
C HIS A 236 -41.42 -31.07 -30.32
N GLY A 237 -40.75 -30.27 -31.16
CA GLY A 237 -40.57 -28.84 -30.92
C GLY A 237 -39.49 -28.45 -29.90
N ILE A 238 -38.84 -29.41 -29.26
CA ILE A 238 -37.70 -29.17 -28.37
C ILE A 238 -36.44 -29.70 -29.06
N LYS A 239 -35.43 -28.85 -29.25
CA LYS A 239 -34.15 -29.22 -29.86
C LYS A 239 -33.01 -28.68 -29.01
N SER A 240 -32.00 -29.50 -28.79
CA SER A 240 -30.76 -29.18 -28.08
C SER A 240 -30.99 -28.77 -26.62
N ILE A 241 -31.69 -29.61 -25.86
CA ILE A 241 -31.92 -29.39 -24.43
C ILE A 241 -30.60 -29.47 -23.64
N ASP A 242 -30.07 -28.33 -23.21
CA ASP A 242 -29.10 -28.32 -22.11
C ASP A 242 -29.83 -28.49 -20.76
N LEU A 243 -29.13 -29.03 -19.77
CA LEU A 243 -29.71 -29.35 -18.46
C LEU A 243 -30.42 -28.16 -17.80
N ASN A 244 -29.87 -26.95 -17.92
CA ASN A 244 -30.47 -25.76 -17.32
C ASN A 244 -31.79 -25.38 -18.00
N SER A 245 -31.86 -25.47 -19.34
CA SER A 245 -33.11 -25.25 -20.06
C SER A 245 -34.13 -26.34 -19.78
N PHE A 246 -33.69 -27.59 -19.60
CA PHE A 246 -34.57 -28.68 -19.17
C PHE A 246 -35.21 -28.40 -17.82
N ILE A 247 -34.41 -28.01 -16.82
CA ILE A 247 -34.90 -27.68 -15.48
C ILE A 247 -35.92 -26.56 -15.58
N LYS A 248 -35.60 -25.46 -16.27
CA LYS A 248 -36.52 -24.31 -16.46
C LYS A 248 -37.80 -24.65 -17.20
N LEU A 249 -37.80 -25.69 -18.02
CA LEU A 249 -39.03 -26.18 -18.67
C LEU A 249 -39.93 -26.92 -17.66
N LEU A 250 -39.33 -27.64 -16.72
CA LEU A 250 -40.03 -28.41 -15.71
C LEU A 250 -40.51 -27.57 -14.54
N VAL A 251 -39.71 -26.62 -14.04
CA VAL A 251 -40.02 -25.85 -12.83
C VAL A 251 -40.44 -24.42 -13.12
N CYS A 252 -41.29 -23.85 -12.26
CA CYS A 252 -41.63 -22.42 -12.34
C CYS A 252 -40.48 -21.52 -11.87
N ASP A 253 -39.73 -21.96 -10.86
CA ASP A 253 -38.61 -21.24 -10.26
C ASP A 253 -37.55 -22.27 -9.82
N ASP A 254 -36.34 -22.16 -10.38
CA ASP A 254 -35.18 -23.03 -10.10
C ASP A 254 -34.48 -22.69 -8.77
N SER A 255 -34.84 -21.56 -8.15
CA SER A 255 -34.37 -21.16 -6.83
C SER A 255 -35.29 -21.67 -5.70
N GLN A 256 -36.48 -22.18 -6.03
CA GLN A 256 -37.45 -22.67 -5.04
C GLN A 256 -37.34 -24.18 -4.83
N GLU A 257 -37.05 -24.55 -3.58
CA GLU A 257 -36.91 -25.94 -3.15
C GLU A 257 -38.16 -26.79 -3.50
N LEU A 258 -39.35 -26.27 -3.20
CA LEU A 258 -40.62 -26.98 -3.48
C LEU A 258 -40.79 -27.32 -4.97
N CYS A 259 -40.32 -26.46 -5.87
CA CYS A 259 -40.38 -26.71 -7.31
C CYS A 259 -39.35 -27.76 -7.72
N MET A 260 -38.12 -27.67 -7.22
CA MET A 260 -37.04 -28.62 -7.53
C MET A 260 -37.33 -30.04 -7.01
N PHE A 261 -38.06 -30.17 -5.89
CA PHE A 261 -38.54 -31.45 -5.37
C PHE A 261 -39.88 -31.92 -5.96
N SER A 262 -40.41 -31.23 -6.99
CA SER A 262 -41.69 -31.59 -7.64
C SER A 262 -42.92 -31.59 -6.70
N ASN A 263 -42.84 -30.89 -5.57
CA ASN A 263 -43.96 -30.71 -4.62
C ASN A 263 -44.80 -29.45 -4.91
N CYS A 264 -44.43 -28.69 -5.93
CA CYS A 264 -45.16 -27.49 -6.32
C CYS A 264 -46.44 -27.84 -7.09
N SER A 265 -47.57 -27.30 -6.64
CA SER A 265 -48.88 -27.51 -7.27
C SER A 265 -48.97 -26.95 -8.69
N GLN A 266 -48.12 -25.98 -9.05
CA GLN A 266 -48.14 -25.34 -10.36
C GLN A 266 -47.28 -26.07 -11.41
N CYS A 267 -46.15 -26.65 -11.02
CA CYS A 267 -45.22 -27.28 -11.95
C CYS A 267 -45.05 -28.81 -11.82
N SER A 268 -45.66 -29.45 -10.82
CA SER A 268 -45.61 -30.91 -10.64
C SER A 268 -46.02 -31.72 -11.87
N ASN A 269 -46.95 -31.21 -12.68
CA ASN A 269 -47.42 -31.88 -13.90
C ASN A 269 -46.66 -31.51 -15.18
N ASN A 270 -45.68 -30.58 -15.12
CA ASN A 270 -44.99 -30.09 -16.31
C ASN A 270 -44.22 -31.20 -17.05
N PHE A 271 -43.67 -32.18 -16.34
CA PHE A 271 -43.00 -33.31 -16.98
C PHE A 271 -43.97 -34.08 -17.88
N LYS A 272 -45.16 -34.40 -17.39
CA LYS A 272 -46.17 -35.09 -18.19
C LYS A 272 -46.59 -34.24 -19.40
N MET A 273 -47.00 -33.00 -19.15
CA MET A 273 -47.56 -32.14 -20.20
C MET A 273 -46.56 -31.72 -21.27
N LYS A 274 -45.32 -31.42 -20.88
CA LYS A 274 -44.32 -30.83 -21.79
C LYS A 274 -43.33 -31.84 -22.36
N ILE A 275 -43.18 -33.00 -21.72
CA ILE A 275 -42.25 -34.06 -22.16
C ILE A 275 -43.03 -35.29 -22.62
N GLN A 276 -43.78 -35.95 -21.74
CA GLN A 276 -44.44 -37.21 -22.08
C GLN A 276 -45.49 -37.06 -23.19
N ASP A 277 -46.38 -36.06 -23.06
CA ASP A 277 -47.46 -35.81 -24.02
C ASP A 277 -46.95 -35.25 -25.37
N GLN A 278 -45.68 -34.82 -25.43
CA GLN A 278 -45.04 -34.26 -26.63
C GLN A 278 -44.14 -35.26 -27.37
N MET A 279 -44.06 -36.51 -26.90
CA MET A 279 -43.31 -37.57 -27.58
C MET A 279 -43.88 -37.83 -28.97
N ILE A 280 -42.99 -37.99 -29.96
CA ILE A 280 -43.37 -38.26 -31.35
C ILE A 280 -44.06 -39.63 -31.46
N ASP A 281 -43.50 -40.63 -30.78
CA ASP A 281 -44.08 -41.96 -30.66
C ASP A 281 -44.21 -42.32 -29.17
N PRO A 282 -45.42 -42.52 -28.64
CA PRO A 282 -45.63 -42.83 -27.22
C PRO A 282 -45.08 -44.22 -26.81
N PHE A 283 -44.76 -45.11 -27.76
CA PHE A 283 -44.21 -46.44 -27.50
C PHE A 283 -42.73 -46.56 -27.86
N VAL A 284 -42.04 -45.44 -28.07
CA VAL A 284 -40.63 -45.42 -28.45
C VAL A 284 -39.73 -46.06 -27.39
N ILE A 285 -38.82 -46.93 -27.84
CA ILE A 285 -37.76 -47.50 -26.99
C ILE A 285 -36.48 -46.69 -27.21
N ILE A 286 -36.12 -45.86 -26.24
CA ILE A 286 -34.94 -45.00 -26.30
C ILE A 286 -33.75 -45.74 -25.69
N LYS A 287 -32.67 -45.87 -26.47
CA LYS A 287 -31.38 -46.41 -26.02
C LYS A 287 -30.42 -45.26 -25.77
N TRP A 288 -29.73 -45.27 -24.64
CA TRP A 288 -28.78 -44.21 -24.27
C TRP A 288 -27.59 -44.79 -23.50
N SER A 289 -26.50 -44.03 -23.47
CA SER A 289 -25.25 -44.42 -22.82
C SER A 289 -25.17 -43.85 -21.41
N LEU A 290 -24.71 -44.65 -20.45
CA LEU A 290 -24.59 -44.27 -19.03
C LEU A 290 -23.16 -44.52 -18.56
N TRP A 291 -22.55 -43.51 -17.93
CA TRP A 291 -21.32 -43.68 -17.17
C TRP A 291 -21.63 -44.42 -15.86
N SER A 292 -20.83 -45.44 -15.55
CA SER A 292 -20.91 -46.20 -14.31
C SER A 292 -19.55 -46.22 -13.60
N THR A 293 -19.58 -46.30 -12.27
CA THR A 293 -18.36 -46.45 -11.47
C THR A 293 -17.96 -47.93 -11.42
N SER A 294 -16.86 -48.28 -12.08
CA SER A 294 -16.23 -49.59 -11.89
C SER A 294 -15.51 -49.63 -10.54
N LYS A 295 -15.61 -50.77 -9.82
CA LYS A 295 -14.93 -51.01 -8.53
C LYS A 295 -13.40 -50.90 -8.61
N GLU A 296 -12.83 -50.92 -9.81
CA GLU A 296 -11.38 -50.87 -10.04
C GLU A 296 -10.84 -49.45 -10.33
N GLY A 297 -11.67 -48.41 -10.28
CA GLY A 297 -11.21 -47.02 -10.35
C GLY A 297 -10.53 -46.62 -11.67
N ARG A 298 -10.56 -47.48 -12.70
CA ARG A 298 -10.08 -47.17 -14.05
C ARG A 298 -11.27 -47.17 -15.00
N THR A 299 -11.50 -46.03 -15.64
CA THR A 299 -12.43 -45.88 -16.75
C THR A 299 -11.88 -46.69 -17.93
N VAL A 300 -12.60 -47.74 -18.33
CA VAL A 300 -12.37 -48.46 -19.58
C VAL A 300 -13.21 -47.76 -20.66
N LYS A 301 -12.58 -47.49 -21.81
CA LYS A 301 -13.22 -46.93 -22.99
C LYS A 301 -14.25 -47.88 -23.59
#